data_AF-A0A9D1R1C0-F1
#
_entry.id   AF-A0A9D1R1C0-F1
#
_cell.length_a   1.000
_cell.length_b   1.000
_cell.length_c   1.000
_cell.angle_alpha   90.00
_cell.angle_beta   90.00
_cell.angle_gamma   90.00
#
_symmetry.space_group_name_H-M   'P 1'
#
loop_
_entity.id
_entity.type
_entity.pdbx_description
1 polymer ?
#
loop_
_entity_poly.entity_id
_entity_poly.type
_entity_poly.pdbx_seq_one_letter_code
_entity_poly.pdbx_strand_id
1 'polypeptide(L)'
;MKPLAPIAPTSMPDLDLVVEQLCAPSSLETVLHHPLHDSPMPSLEDLQEIMSRLKAALFPGYFGVSCVHVESMRYHLSANLDSIFRKLAEQIRRGGCFACASYATDCMSCEDVSTRKAMEFMQRLPHIRRL
;
A
#
# COMPACT_ATOMS: atom_id res chain seq x y z
N MET A 1 -14.67 36.99 38.71
CA MET A 1 -14.15 36.01 37.72
C MET A 1 -13.41 34.94 38.52
N LYS A 2 -13.93 33.71 38.54
CA LYS A 2 -13.33 32.58 39.29
C LYS A 2 -12.19 31.99 38.44
N PRO A 3 -10.98 31.76 38.98
CA PRO A 3 -9.92 31.14 38.19
C PRO A 3 -10.28 29.69 37.89
N LEU A 4 -10.13 29.30 36.62
CA LEU A 4 -10.20 27.90 36.19
C LEU A 4 -9.03 27.15 36.83
N ALA A 5 -9.35 26.11 37.62
CA ALA A 5 -8.34 25.22 38.16
C ALA A 5 -7.62 24.50 36.99
N PRO A 6 -6.30 24.27 37.09
CA PRO A 6 -5.57 23.51 36.10
C PRO A 6 -6.12 22.08 36.04
N ILE A 7 -6.45 21.63 34.83
CA ILE A 7 -6.87 20.26 34.56
C ILE A 7 -5.61 19.40 34.77
N ALA A 8 -5.51 18.76 35.94
CA ALA A 8 -4.47 17.78 36.18
C ALA A 8 -4.66 16.65 35.13
N PRO A 9 -3.63 16.26 34.38
CA PRO A 9 -3.73 15.10 33.52
C PRO A 9 -4.08 13.92 34.44
N THR A 10 -5.19 13.26 34.15
CA THR A 10 -5.55 12.00 34.80
C THR A 10 -4.60 10.94 34.25
N SER A 11 -3.32 11.03 34.63
CA SER A 11 -2.33 9.97 34.41
C SER A 11 -2.86 8.76 35.15
N MET A 12 -3.16 7.71 34.40
CA MET A 12 -3.35 6.38 34.97
C MET A 12 -1.94 5.81 35.08
N PRO A 13 -1.32 5.80 36.27
CA PRO A 13 0.09 5.44 36.42
C PRO A 13 0.39 4.03 35.91
N ASP A 14 -0.60 3.15 35.93
CA ASP A 14 -0.49 1.79 35.37
C ASP A 14 -0.36 1.81 33.83
N LEU A 15 -1.01 2.75 33.14
CA LEU A 15 -0.89 2.90 31.69
C LEU A 15 0.47 3.49 31.30
N ASP A 16 0.97 4.45 32.07
CA ASP A 16 2.29 5.05 31.84
C ASP A 16 3.39 3.98 31.94
N LEU A 17 3.29 3.07 32.92
CA LEU A 17 4.21 1.93 33.05
C LEU A 17 4.13 0.98 31.84
N VAL A 18 2.93 0.69 31.33
CA VAL A 18 2.75 -0.13 30.12
C VAL A 18 3.37 0.54 28.90
N VAL A 19 3.20 1.86 28.74
CA VAL A 19 3.81 2.63 27.66
C VAL A 19 5.33 2.58 27.74
N GLU A 20 5.90 2.78 28.93
CA GLU A 20 7.35 2.68 29.14
C GLU A 20 7.89 1.29 28.78
N GLN A 21 7.20 0.23 29.19
CA GLN A 21 7.58 -1.14 28.86
C GLN A 21 7.51 -1.44 27.36
N LEU A 22 6.45 -0.99 26.68
CA LEU A 22 6.31 -1.18 25.24
C LEU A 22 7.35 -0.37 24.44
N CYS A 23 7.71 0.82 24.93
CA CYS A 23 8.70 1.70 24.32
C CYS A 23 10.15 1.37 24.70
N ALA A 24 10.38 0.37 25.58
CA ALA A 24 11.73 -0.04 25.94
C ALA A 24 12.49 -0.56 24.70
N PRO A 25 13.78 -0.20 24.50
CA PRO A 25 14.55 -0.64 23.33
C PRO A 25 14.57 -2.16 23.15
N SER A 26 14.64 -2.91 24.26
CA SER A 26 14.60 -4.38 24.26
C SER A 26 13.28 -4.96 23.73
N SER A 27 12.17 -4.24 23.91
CA SER A 27 10.86 -4.59 23.32
C SER A 27 10.84 -4.22 21.83
N LEU A 28 11.20 -2.97 21.52
CA LEU A 28 11.11 -2.42 20.17
C LEU A 28 12.04 -3.12 19.15
N GLU A 29 13.27 -3.49 19.53
CA GLU A 29 14.21 -4.19 18.65
C GLU A 29 13.67 -5.51 18.10
N THR A 30 12.77 -6.17 18.84
CA THR A 30 12.18 -7.45 18.41
C THR A 30 11.05 -7.31 17.39
N VAL A 31 10.44 -6.12 17.29
CA VAL A 31 9.22 -5.90 16.50
C VAL A 31 9.39 -4.83 15.42
N LEU A 32 10.37 -3.92 15.56
CA LEU A 32 10.64 -2.87 14.60
C LEU A 32 11.42 -3.42 13.41
N HIS A 33 10.72 -3.55 12.29
CA HIS A 33 11.36 -3.68 11.01
C HIS A 33 11.89 -2.31 10.55
N HIS A 34 13.18 -2.23 10.22
CA HIS A 34 13.81 -1.03 9.67
C HIS A 34 13.93 -1.20 8.14
N PRO A 35 12.94 -0.72 7.35
CA PRO A 35 13.03 -0.79 5.90
C PRO A 35 14.18 0.07 5.37
N LEU A 36 14.66 -0.24 4.17
CA LEU A 36 15.62 0.63 3.49
C LEU A 36 14.99 2.00 3.22
N HIS A 37 15.80 3.06 3.39
CA HIS A 37 15.47 4.44 3.03
C HIS A 37 14.25 5.03 3.77
N ASP A 38 13.90 4.54 4.96
CA ASP A 38 12.68 4.94 5.70
C ASP A 38 11.40 4.86 4.85
N SER A 39 11.41 3.96 3.86
CA SER A 39 10.27 3.81 2.96
C SER A 39 9.04 3.34 3.73
N PRO A 40 7.84 3.89 3.45
CA PRO A 40 6.61 3.41 4.07
C PRO A 40 6.38 1.93 3.75
N MET A 41 5.77 1.24 4.71
CA MET A 41 5.29 -0.13 4.54
C MET A 41 4.35 -0.25 3.31
N PRO A 42 4.32 -1.41 2.66
CA PRO A 42 3.27 -1.73 1.69
C PRO A 42 1.88 -1.50 2.30
N SER A 43 1.03 -0.80 1.57
CA SER A 43 -0.32 -0.42 1.99
C SER A 43 -1.27 -1.58 1.69
N LEU A 44 -1.81 -2.21 2.74
CA LEU A 44 -2.81 -3.25 2.59
C LEU A 44 -4.08 -2.73 1.91
N GLU A 45 -4.47 -1.49 2.20
CA GLU A 45 -5.63 -0.84 1.57
C GLU A 45 -5.43 -0.67 0.06
N ASP A 46 -4.26 -0.18 -0.37
CA ASP A 46 -3.94 -0.05 -1.79
C ASP A 46 -3.89 -1.41 -2.49
N LEU A 47 -3.32 -2.43 -1.84
CA LEU A 47 -3.28 -3.80 -2.37
C LEU A 47 -4.68 -4.38 -2.56
N GLN A 48 -5.58 -4.17 -1.59
CA GLN A 48 -6.99 -4.56 -1.71
C GLN A 48 -7.69 -3.82 -2.86
N GLU A 49 -7.43 -2.51 -3.00
CA GLU A 49 -7.98 -1.71 -4.09
C GLU A 49 -7.49 -2.18 -5.46
N ILE A 50 -6.18 -2.45 -5.61
CA ILE A 50 -5.59 -3.02 -6.83
C ILE A 50 -6.32 -4.32 -7.19
N MET A 51 -6.51 -5.23 -6.24
CA MET A 51 -7.21 -6.49 -6.48
C MET A 51 -8.67 -6.30 -6.90
N SER A 52 -9.38 -5.36 -6.27
CA SER A 52 -10.76 -5.00 -6.63
C SER A 52 -10.84 -4.48 -8.07
N ARG A 53 -9.95 -3.55 -8.43
CA ARG A 53 -9.86 -2.96 -9.76
C ARG A 53 -9.47 -3.97 -10.83
N LEU A 54 -8.54 -4.88 -10.53
CA LEU A 54 -8.13 -5.94 -11.44
C LEU A 54 -9.29 -6.89 -11.75
N LYS A 55 -10.07 -7.29 -10.73
CA LYS A 55 -11.27 -8.11 -10.93
C LYS A 55 -12.28 -7.41 -11.85
N ALA A 56 -12.53 -6.12 -11.66
CA ALA A 56 -13.42 -5.34 -12.52
C ALA A 56 -12.88 -5.19 -13.96
N ALA A 57 -11.56 -5.05 -14.15
CA ALA A 57 -10.94 -4.95 -15.46
C ALA A 57 -10.95 -6.28 -16.24
N LEU A 58 -10.67 -7.39 -15.56
CA LEU A 58 -10.57 -8.72 -16.16
C LEU A 58 -11.95 -9.33 -16.43
N PHE A 59 -12.91 -9.12 -15.54
CA PHE A 59 -14.23 -9.75 -15.57
C PHE A 59 -15.34 -8.69 -15.52
N PRO A 60 -15.46 -7.83 -16.54
CA PRO A 60 -16.52 -6.84 -16.60
C PRO A 60 -17.89 -7.52 -16.56
N GLY A 61 -18.81 -6.98 -15.76
CA GLY A 61 -20.15 -7.55 -15.54
C GLY A 61 -20.23 -8.56 -14.39
N TYR A 62 -19.12 -9.12 -13.92
CA TYR A 62 -19.07 -9.90 -12.67
C TYR A 62 -18.67 -9.04 -11.48
N PHE A 63 -17.75 -8.11 -11.69
CA PHE A 63 -17.26 -7.19 -10.68
C PHE A 63 -17.32 -5.75 -11.22
N GLY A 64 -17.72 -4.80 -10.37
CA GLY A 64 -17.82 -3.39 -10.73
C GLY A 64 -19.22 -2.94 -11.17
N VAL A 65 -19.30 -1.77 -11.78
CA VAL A 65 -20.57 -1.09 -12.12
C VAL A 65 -21.34 -1.87 -13.20
N SER A 66 -22.59 -2.20 -12.91
CA SER A 66 -23.45 -3.11 -13.68
C SER A 66 -23.94 -2.57 -15.04
N CYS A 67 -23.51 -1.37 -15.45
CA CYS A 67 -23.97 -0.70 -16.67
C CYS A 67 -22.77 -0.25 -17.53
N VAL A 68 -22.01 -1.21 -18.07
CA VAL A 68 -20.91 -0.88 -18.99
C VAL A 68 -21.48 -0.84 -20.41
N HIS A 69 -21.71 0.36 -20.94
CA HIS A 69 -21.97 0.51 -22.38
C HIS A 69 -20.67 0.23 -23.14
N VAL A 70 -20.74 -0.59 -24.19
CA VAL A 70 -19.57 -1.01 -24.98
C VAL A 70 -18.79 0.20 -25.52
N GLU A 71 -19.49 1.29 -25.84
CA GLU A 71 -18.92 2.56 -26.31
C GLU A 71 -18.06 3.28 -25.27
N SER A 72 -18.40 3.21 -23.97
CA SER A 72 -17.61 3.84 -22.90
C SER A 72 -16.59 2.90 -22.25
N MET A 73 -16.69 1.59 -22.52
CA MET A 73 -15.86 0.54 -21.92
C MET A 73 -14.36 0.79 -22.10
N ARG A 74 -13.94 1.26 -23.29
CA ARG A 74 -12.52 1.55 -23.57
C ARG A 74 -11.96 2.62 -22.64
N TYR A 75 -12.72 3.69 -22.41
CA TYR A 75 -12.29 4.80 -21.56
C TYR A 75 -12.20 4.38 -20.10
N HIS A 76 -13.25 3.72 -19.59
CA HIS A 76 -13.26 3.22 -18.21
C HIS A 76 -12.15 2.19 -17.95
N LEU A 77 -11.93 1.27 -18.90
CA LEU A 77 -10.87 0.27 -18.78
C LEU A 77 -9.50 0.94 -18.79
N SER A 78 -9.26 1.89 -19.69
CA SER A 78 -7.98 2.60 -19.78
C SER A 78 -7.67 3.36 -18.49
N ALA A 79 -8.63 4.12 -17.96
CA ALA A 79 -8.46 4.84 -16.70
C ALA A 79 -8.23 3.89 -15.51
N ASN A 80 -8.94 2.77 -15.47
CA ASN A 80 -8.77 1.78 -14.41
C ASN A 80 -7.38 1.13 -14.48
N LEU A 81 -6.90 0.76 -15.68
CA LEU A 81 -5.57 0.17 -15.86
C LEU A 81 -4.43 1.15 -15.54
N ASP A 82 -4.56 2.43 -15.90
CA ASP A 82 -3.59 3.47 -15.50
C ASP A 82 -3.52 3.61 -13.97
N SER A 83 -4.67 3.64 -13.29
CA SER A 83 -4.74 3.68 -11.83
C SER A 83 -4.11 2.43 -11.18
N ILE A 84 -4.42 1.24 -11.70
CA ILE A 84 -3.81 -0.03 -11.24
C ILE A 84 -2.29 0.03 -11.39
N PHE A 85 -1.79 0.45 -12.56
CA PHE A 85 -0.37 0.49 -12.84
C PHE A 85 0.39 1.38 -11.84
N ARG A 86 -0.08 2.61 -11.63
CA ARG A 86 0.57 3.56 -10.70
C ARG A 86 0.60 3.03 -9.28
N LYS A 87 -0.53 2.51 -8.79
CA LYS A 87 -0.63 1.92 -7.44
C LYS A 87 0.28 0.70 -7.32
N LEU A 88 0.28 -0.19 -8.31
CA LEU A 88 1.09 -1.40 -8.29
C LEU A 88 2.59 -1.10 -8.30
N ALA A 89 3.05 -0.16 -9.15
CA ALA A 89 4.45 0.25 -9.18
C ALA A 89 4.91 0.76 -7.81
N GLU A 90 4.10 1.59 -7.17
CA GLU A 90 4.39 2.10 -5.82
C GLU A 90 4.42 0.96 -4.77
N GLN A 91 3.48 0.02 -4.82
CA GLN A 91 3.49 -1.10 -3.87
C GLN A 91 4.67 -2.06 -4.11
N ILE A 92 5.10 -2.28 -5.35
CA ILE A 92 6.31 -3.06 -5.67
C ILE A 92 7.56 -2.36 -5.14
N ARG A 93 7.63 -1.03 -5.25
CA ARG A 93 8.72 -0.21 -4.70
C ARG A 93 8.78 -0.37 -3.17
N ARG A 94 7.66 -0.14 -2.48
CA ARG A 94 7.55 -0.30 -1.01
C ARG A 94 7.90 -1.71 -0.56
N GLY A 95 7.39 -2.73 -1.26
CA GLY A 95 7.68 -4.14 -0.98
C GLY A 95 9.16 -4.48 -1.17
N GLY A 96 9.80 -3.92 -2.20
CA GLY A 96 11.24 -4.07 -2.44
C GLY A 96 12.09 -3.44 -1.34
N CYS A 97 11.78 -2.21 -0.93
CA CYS A 97 12.47 -1.51 0.16
C CYS A 97 12.25 -2.21 1.52
N PHE A 98 11.05 -2.77 1.73
CA PHE A 98 10.73 -3.55 2.92
C PHE A 98 11.51 -4.86 2.97
N ALA A 99 11.54 -5.63 1.87
CA ALA A 99 12.23 -6.92 1.84
C ALA A 99 13.76 -6.81 1.65
N CYS A 100 14.34 -5.61 1.68
CA CYS A 100 15.75 -5.35 1.36
C CYS A 100 16.18 -5.99 0.03
N ALA A 101 15.31 -5.93 -0.99
CA ALA A 101 15.57 -6.57 -2.27
C ALA A 101 16.83 -6.00 -2.93
N SER A 102 17.56 -6.83 -3.69
CA SER A 102 18.84 -6.43 -4.31
C SER A 102 18.72 -5.25 -5.28
N TYR A 103 17.54 -4.99 -5.83
CA TYR A 103 17.26 -3.83 -6.70
C TYR A 103 16.78 -2.59 -5.93
N ALA A 104 16.55 -2.72 -4.62
CA ALA A 104 16.04 -1.65 -3.77
C ALA A 104 17.15 -1.03 -2.88
N THR A 105 18.39 -1.50 -3.01
CA THR A 105 19.57 -0.95 -2.33
C THR A 105 19.99 0.41 -2.89
N ASP A 106 19.70 0.67 -4.17
CA ASP A 106 19.81 1.99 -4.79
C ASP A 106 18.40 2.49 -5.15
N CYS A 107 17.96 3.55 -4.48
CA CYS A 107 16.61 4.07 -4.60
C CYS A 107 16.29 4.56 -6.02
N MET A 108 17.28 5.05 -6.77
CA MET A 108 17.09 5.47 -8.17
C MET A 108 16.76 4.27 -9.06
N SER A 109 17.44 3.14 -8.85
CA SER A 109 17.14 1.89 -9.55
C SER A 109 15.81 1.26 -9.11
N CYS A 110 15.34 1.57 -7.91
CA CYS A 110 14.13 0.99 -7.32
C CYS A 110 12.87 1.45 -8.07
N GLU A 111 12.79 2.72 -8.48
CA GLU A 111 11.67 3.26 -9.25
C GLU A 111 11.58 2.65 -10.66
N ASP A 112 12.71 2.59 -11.36
CA ASP A 112 12.76 2.01 -12.71
C ASP A 112 12.39 0.52 -12.69
N VAL A 113 12.94 -0.23 -11.73
CA VAL A 113 12.67 -1.66 -11.60
C VAL A 113 11.23 -1.93 -11.16
N SER A 114 10.68 -1.15 -10.23
CA SER A 114 9.29 -1.33 -9.78
C SER A 114 8.30 -1.03 -10.91
N THR A 115 8.53 0.05 -11.64
CA THR A 115 7.74 0.47 -12.81
C THR A 115 7.78 -0.58 -13.91
N ARG A 116 8.97 -1.09 -14.23
CA ARG A 116 9.14 -2.16 -15.22
C ARG A 116 8.42 -3.44 -14.80
N LYS A 117 8.59 -3.90 -13.56
CA LYS A 117 7.91 -5.10 -13.02
C LYS A 117 6.39 -4.93 -13.03
N ALA A 118 5.89 -3.75 -12.68
CA ALA A 118 4.46 -3.44 -12.77
C ALA A 118 3.97 -3.57 -14.22
N MET A 119 4.68 -2.99 -15.19
CA MET A 119 4.30 -3.08 -16.61
C MET A 119 4.36 -4.51 -17.15
N GLU A 120 5.39 -5.28 -16.79
CA GLU A 120 5.50 -6.72 -17.13
C GLU A 120 4.28 -7.49 -16.63
N PHE A 121 3.80 -7.20 -15.43
CA PHE A 121 2.54 -7.77 -14.91
C PHE A 121 1.32 -7.31 -15.71
N MET A 122 1.19 -6.01 -16.00
CA MET A 122 0.07 -5.45 -16.77
C MET A 122 -0.06 -6.10 -18.16
N GLN A 123 1.08 -6.34 -18.83
CA GLN A 123 1.12 -7.00 -20.13
C GLN A 123 0.64 -8.46 -20.10
N ARG A 124 0.65 -9.11 -18.94
CA ARG A 124 0.16 -10.48 -18.75
C ARG A 124 -1.34 -10.56 -18.47
N LEU A 125 -2.01 -9.45 -18.15
CA LEU A 125 -3.44 -9.41 -17.86
C LEU A 125 -4.32 -10.06 -18.96
N PRO A 126 -4.08 -9.84 -20.27
CA PRO A 126 -4.86 -10.49 -21.32
C PRO A 126 -4.72 -12.01 -21.33
N HIS A 127 -3.56 -12.54 -20.91
CA HIS A 127 -3.34 -13.98 -20.78
C HIS A 127 -4.01 -14.53 -19.52
N ILE A 128 -3.89 -13.83 -18.39
CA ILE A 128 -4.56 -14.19 -17.12
C ILE A 128 -6.07 -14.32 -17.31
N ARG A 129 -6.69 -13.43 -18.11
CA ARG A 129 -8.12 -13.49 -18.44
C ARG A 129 -8.55 -14.78 -19.17
N ARG A 130 -7.62 -15.50 -19.81
CA ARG A 130 -7.90 -16.71 -20.60
C ARG A 130 -7.65 -18.01 -19.83
N LEU A 131 -7.02 -17.94 -18.65
CA LEU A 131 -6.81 -19.08 -17.75
C LEU A 131 -8.11 -19.42 -17.02
#